data_AF-A0A2D5T1A1-F1
#
_entry.id   AF-A0A2D5T1A1-F1
#
_cell.length_a   1.000
_cell.length_b   1.000
_cell.length_c   1.000
_cell.angle_alpha   90.00
_cell.angle_beta   90.00
_cell.angle_gamma   90.00
#
_symmetry.space_group_name_H-M   'P 1'
#
loop_
_entity.id
_entity.type
_entity.pdbx_description
1 polymer ?
#
loop_
_entity_poly.entity_id
_entity_poly.type
_entity_poly.pdbx_seq_one_letter_code
_entity_poly.pdbx_strand_id
1 'polypeptide(L)'
;MIDVLYLFGEVFYLESIVQFLYGHITTFIFFMVFLVNFVRTSRENRNSLKKDQAHEVLILSVVMSVSYAIPMPFDYIYWLSEERSVYIPNTPYMVLDILTILFIYSFVKIGTNLGKLCRLYLTIALGVNASLFFLLQLDLLLIYEGLKEGDFWWFWTVFSYGINGSDLIMVLILVIQKDFLGWYKLAEKIKGANRALN
;
A
#
# COMPACT_ATOMS: atom_id res chain seq x y z
N MET A 1 -32.11 -3.51 7.77
CA MET A 1 -32.91 -2.61 8.62
C MET A 1 -32.45 -2.86 10.04
N ILE A 2 -32.20 -1.79 10.82
CA ILE A 2 -31.77 -1.75 12.25
C ILE A 2 -30.22 -1.73 12.38
N ASP A 3 -29.54 -0.80 13.07
CA ASP A 3 -29.84 -0.03 14.30
C ASP A 3 -29.56 1.49 14.21
N VAL A 4 -30.57 2.30 14.53
CA VAL A 4 -30.43 3.74 14.79
C VAL A 4 -30.18 3.92 16.27
N LEU A 5 -28.97 4.34 16.66
CA LEU A 5 -28.67 4.68 18.05
C LEU A 5 -28.71 6.20 18.22
N TYR A 6 -29.61 6.69 19.06
CA TYR A 6 -29.67 8.09 19.46
C TYR A 6 -28.75 8.31 20.68
N LEU A 7 -27.67 9.05 20.50
CA LEU A 7 -26.85 9.57 21.60
C LEU A 7 -26.82 11.09 21.49
N PHE A 8 -27.25 11.81 22.53
CA PHE A 8 -27.32 13.28 22.57
C PHE A 8 -28.18 13.93 21.47
N GLY A 9 -29.17 13.22 20.94
CA GLY A 9 -30.12 13.80 19.96
C GLY A 9 -29.59 13.89 18.53
N GLU A 10 -28.38 13.39 18.24
CA GLU A 10 -27.87 13.24 16.88
C GLU A 10 -28.06 11.80 16.37
N VAL A 11 -28.47 11.68 15.10
CA VAL A 11 -28.64 10.39 14.42
C VAL A 11 -27.26 9.83 14.08
N PHE A 12 -26.79 8.82 14.84
CA PHE A 12 -25.53 8.16 14.56
C PHE A 12 -25.71 7.05 13.51
N TYR A 13 -25.20 7.28 12.31
CA TYR A 13 -25.09 6.24 11.27
C TYR A 13 -23.86 5.38 11.54
N LEU A 14 -23.99 4.41 12.44
CA LEU A 14 -22.94 3.42 12.74
C LEU A 14 -22.41 2.74 11.46
N GLU A 15 -23.28 2.48 10.49
CA GLU A 15 -22.94 1.92 9.17
C GLU A 15 -21.92 2.79 8.41
N SER A 16 -22.12 4.11 8.33
CA SER A 16 -21.21 5.02 7.62
C SER A 16 -19.86 5.12 8.31
N ILE A 17 -19.85 5.10 9.65
CA ILE A 17 -18.61 5.07 10.44
C ILE A 17 -17.86 3.76 10.23
N VAL A 18 -18.57 2.63 10.25
CA VAL A 18 -17.98 1.30 10.00
C VAL A 18 -17.44 1.21 8.58
N GLN A 19 -18.17 1.71 7.57
CA GLN A 19 -17.74 1.72 6.17
C GLN A 19 -16.53 2.64 5.96
N PHE A 20 -16.50 3.81 6.62
CA PHE A 20 -15.34 4.69 6.63
C PHE A 20 -14.13 4.02 7.30
N LEU A 21 -14.30 3.43 8.49
CA LEU A 21 -13.22 2.76 9.20
C LEU A 21 -12.70 1.55 8.41
N TYR A 22 -13.59 0.78 7.79
CA TYR A 22 -13.25 -0.36 6.95
C TYR A 22 -12.48 0.07 5.69
N GLY A 23 -12.92 1.14 5.02
CA GLY A 23 -12.26 1.69 3.84
C GLY A 23 -10.88 2.29 4.11
N HIS A 24 -10.57 2.63 5.37
CA HIS A 24 -9.37 3.37 5.74
C HIS A 24 -8.47 2.67 6.76
N ILE A 25 -8.78 1.41 7.09
CA ILE A 25 -8.02 0.65 8.08
C ILE A 25 -6.55 0.47 7.64
N THR A 26 -6.32 0.25 6.35
CA THR A 26 -4.97 0.10 5.78
C THR A 26 -4.16 1.38 5.94
N THR A 27 -4.74 2.54 5.62
CA THR A 27 -4.08 3.83 5.81
C THR A 27 -3.75 4.08 7.28
N PHE A 28 -4.66 3.74 8.19
CA PHE A 28 -4.42 3.85 9.63
C PHE A 28 -3.27 2.93 10.09
N ILE A 29 -3.17 1.71 9.56
CA ILE A 29 -2.06 0.81 9.85
C ILE A 29 -0.75 1.40 9.35
N PHE A 30 -0.67 1.92 8.13
CA PHE A 30 0.55 2.57 7.63
C PHE A 30 0.94 3.80 8.46
N PHE A 31 -0.03 4.57 8.93
CA PHE A 31 0.22 5.66 9.87
C PHE A 31 0.82 5.15 11.20
N MET A 32 0.29 4.05 11.75
CA MET A 32 0.87 3.42 12.95
C MET A 32 2.29 2.89 12.72
N VAL A 33 2.56 2.29 11.56
CA VAL A 33 3.90 1.85 11.17
C VAL A 33 4.86 3.02 11.11
N PHE A 34 4.43 4.15 10.56
CA PHE A 34 5.19 5.40 10.57
C PHE A 34 5.52 5.83 12.01
N LEU A 35 4.54 5.88 12.92
CA LEU A 35 4.76 6.28 14.31
C LEU A 35 5.72 5.34 15.06
N VAL A 36 5.60 4.02 14.84
CA VAL A 36 6.52 3.03 15.42
C VAL A 36 7.96 3.29 14.95
N ASN A 37 8.14 3.55 13.66
CA ASN A 37 9.47 3.86 13.11
C ASN A 37 9.98 5.24 13.57
N PHE A 38 9.09 6.21 13.79
CA PHE A 38 9.45 7.52 14.35
C PHE A 38 10.03 7.39 15.76
N VAL A 39 9.35 6.63 16.63
CA VAL A 39 9.82 6.34 17.99
C VAL A 39 11.15 5.58 17.99
N ARG A 40 11.32 4.61 17.08
CA ARG A 40 12.59 3.86 16.94
C ARG A 40 13.75 4.78 16.55
N THR A 41 13.54 5.66 15.59
CA THR A 41 14.55 6.64 15.15
C THR A 41 14.92 7.61 16.27
N SER A 42 13.95 8.06 17.07
CA SER A 42 14.21 8.94 18.22
C SER A 42 15.08 8.28 19.30
N ARG A 43 14.92 6.96 19.51
CA ARG A 43 15.66 6.19 20.53
C ARG A 43 17.10 5.85 20.10
N GLU A 44 17.34 5.69 18.80
CA GLU A 44 18.61 5.21 18.27
C GLU A 44 19.63 6.35 18.13
N ASN A 45 20.28 6.69 19.25
CA ASN A 45 21.19 7.84 19.32
C ASN A 45 22.66 7.47 19.60
N ARG A 46 23.01 6.18 19.59
CA ARG A 46 24.36 5.71 20.01
C ARG A 46 25.27 5.28 18.86
N ASN A 47 24.73 4.71 17.79
CA ASN A 47 25.52 4.19 16.66
C ASN A 47 25.10 4.86 15.36
N SER A 48 26.04 5.45 14.62
CA SER A 48 25.78 6.12 13.33
C SER A 48 25.11 5.19 12.32
N LEU A 49 25.59 3.95 12.17
CA LEU A 49 25.00 2.97 11.25
C LEU A 49 23.53 2.65 11.59
N LYS A 50 23.22 2.47 12.88
CA LYS A 50 21.85 2.15 13.30
C LYS A 50 20.93 3.36 13.16
N LYS A 51 21.47 4.57 13.38
CA LYS A 51 20.76 5.83 13.15
C LYS A 51 20.40 5.99 11.66
N ASP A 52 21.33 5.73 10.75
CA ASP A 52 21.09 5.79 9.31
C ASP A 52 20.05 4.75 8.87
N GLN A 53 20.13 3.53 9.39
CA GLN A 53 19.15 2.46 9.16
C GLN A 53 17.74 2.88 9.61
N ALA A 54 17.61 3.40 10.84
CA ALA A 54 16.33 3.83 11.38
C ALA A 54 15.75 5.01 10.59
N HIS A 55 16.59 5.96 10.19
CA HIS A 55 16.20 7.11 9.38
C HIS A 55 15.72 6.70 7.97
N GLU A 56 16.41 5.80 7.29
CA GLU A 56 15.98 5.29 5.98
C GLU A 56 14.62 4.57 6.05
N VAL A 57 14.42 3.71 7.06
CA VAL A 57 13.15 3.01 7.25
C VAL A 57 12.04 3.98 7.65
N LEU A 58 12.34 5.00 8.46
CA LEU A 58 11.40 6.06 8.79
C LEU A 58 10.93 6.79 7.54
N ILE A 59 11.84 7.25 6.67
CA ILE A 59 11.46 7.93 5.42
C ILE A 59 10.58 7.02 4.57
N LEU A 60 10.93 5.74 4.40
CA LEU A 60 10.10 4.79 3.66
C LEU A 60 8.70 4.65 4.28
N SER A 61 8.59 4.56 5.61
CA SER A 61 7.28 4.48 6.28
C SER A 61 6.45 5.75 6.14
N VAL A 62 7.08 6.93 6.12
CA VAL A 62 6.39 8.21 5.84
C VAL A 62 5.85 8.22 4.41
N VAL A 63 6.67 7.83 3.44
CA VAL A 63 6.24 7.76 2.03
C VAL A 63 5.05 6.84 1.87
N MET A 64 5.08 5.66 2.48
CA MET A 64 3.95 4.72 2.46
C MET A 64 2.71 5.28 3.18
N SER A 65 2.88 5.91 4.34
CA SER A 65 1.75 6.52 5.06
C SER A 65 1.09 7.63 4.26
N VAL A 66 1.87 8.44 3.55
CA VAL A 66 1.35 9.52 2.71
C VAL A 66 0.69 8.95 1.47
N SER A 67 1.30 7.96 0.79
CA SER A 67 0.73 7.38 -0.43
C SER A 67 -0.66 6.77 -0.19
N TYR A 68 -0.87 6.11 0.96
CA TYR A 68 -2.18 5.56 1.34
C TYR A 68 -3.17 6.59 1.89
N ALA A 69 -2.71 7.80 2.22
CA ALA A 69 -3.58 8.89 2.66
C ALA A 69 -4.09 9.75 1.48
N ILE A 70 -3.33 9.83 0.38
CA ILE A 70 -3.70 10.62 -0.80
C ILE A 70 -5.05 10.21 -1.42
N PRO A 71 -5.43 8.92 -1.52
CA PRO A 71 -6.73 8.51 -2.06
C PRO A 71 -7.93 8.99 -1.22
N MET A 72 -7.80 9.18 0.10
CA MET A 72 -8.94 9.43 0.99
C MET A 72 -9.86 10.58 0.56
N PRO A 73 -9.34 11.77 0.18
CA PRO A 73 -10.18 12.86 -0.28
C PRO A 73 -10.83 12.56 -1.64
N PHE A 74 -10.15 11.82 -2.52
CA PHE A 74 -10.72 11.40 -3.80
C PHE A 74 -11.88 10.43 -3.60
N ASP A 75 -11.73 9.45 -2.70
CA ASP A 75 -12.79 8.49 -2.37
C ASP A 75 -14.01 9.20 -1.77
N TYR A 76 -13.78 10.18 -0.89
CA TYR A 76 -14.85 10.99 -0.32
C TYR A 76 -15.58 11.86 -1.37
N ILE A 77 -14.83 12.52 -2.25
CA ILE A 77 -15.41 13.33 -3.34
C ILE A 77 -16.15 12.44 -4.35
N TYR A 78 -15.59 11.28 -4.71
CA TYR A 78 -16.20 10.31 -5.60
C TYR A 78 -17.52 9.76 -5.03
N TRP A 79 -17.56 9.47 -3.73
CA TRP A 79 -18.77 8.99 -3.07
C TRP A 79 -19.87 10.06 -2.99
N LEU A 80 -19.49 11.35 -2.93
CA LEU A 80 -20.40 12.48 -2.95
C LEU A 80 -20.90 12.84 -4.37
N SER A 81 -20.20 12.45 -5.43
CA SER A 81 -20.60 12.76 -6.80
C SER A 81 -21.64 11.75 -7.33
N GLU A 82 -22.79 12.25 -7.79
CA GLU A 82 -23.85 11.43 -8.43
C GLU A 82 -23.42 10.86 -9.80
N GLU A 83 -22.41 11.46 -10.43
CA GLU A 83 -21.86 11.09 -11.74
C GLU A 83 -20.83 9.95 -11.60
N ARG A 84 -21.33 8.72 -11.38
CA ARG A 84 -20.47 7.53 -11.33
C ARG A 84 -19.96 7.15 -12.72
N SER A 85 -18.71 7.50 -13.00
CA SER A 85 -18.00 7.00 -14.19
C SER A 85 -17.49 5.57 -13.96
N VAL A 86 -17.90 4.65 -14.83
CA VAL A 86 -17.47 3.23 -14.84
C VAL A 86 -15.97 3.09 -15.13
N TYR A 87 -15.35 4.11 -15.74
CA TYR A 87 -13.95 4.08 -16.16
C TYR A 87 -12.93 4.43 -15.05
N ILE A 88 -13.37 5.07 -13.96
CA ILE A 88 -12.48 5.70 -12.97
C ILE A 88 -12.30 4.92 -11.64
N PRO A 89 -13.03 3.84 -11.28
CA PRO A 89 -13.08 3.43 -9.88
C PRO A 89 -11.72 2.97 -9.31
N ASN A 90 -10.83 2.40 -10.14
CA ASN A 90 -9.59 1.77 -9.64
C ASN A 90 -8.29 2.33 -10.24
N THR A 91 -8.38 3.10 -11.32
CA THR A 91 -7.22 3.71 -12.01
C THR A 91 -6.37 4.62 -11.08
N PRO A 92 -6.95 5.44 -10.18
CA PRO A 92 -6.18 6.28 -9.28
C PRO A 92 -5.21 5.49 -8.38
N TYR A 93 -5.63 4.33 -7.86
CA TYR A 93 -4.77 3.50 -7.00
C TYR A 93 -3.56 2.95 -7.76
N MET A 94 -3.78 2.42 -8.97
CA MET A 94 -2.69 1.97 -9.84
C MET A 94 -1.68 3.10 -10.13
N VAL A 95 -2.18 4.30 -10.46
CA VAL A 95 -1.33 5.46 -10.74
C VAL A 95 -0.54 5.86 -9.50
N LEU A 96 -1.17 5.87 -8.33
CA LEU A 96 -0.50 6.21 -7.08
C LEU A 96 0.55 5.18 -6.68
N ASP A 97 0.34 3.88 -6.90
CA ASP A 97 1.35 2.86 -6.67
C ASP A 97 2.59 3.08 -7.54
N ILE A 98 2.38 3.33 -8.85
CA ILE A 98 3.46 3.61 -9.80
C ILE A 98 4.20 4.90 -9.41
N LEU A 99 3.46 5.97 -9.11
CA LEU A 99 4.05 7.24 -8.66
C LEU A 99 4.84 7.08 -7.36
N THR A 100 4.37 6.24 -6.44
CA THR A 100 5.07 5.96 -5.18
C THR A 100 6.37 5.21 -5.43
N ILE A 101 6.38 4.20 -6.32
CA ILE A 101 7.61 3.51 -6.74
C ILE A 101 8.58 4.52 -7.35
N LEU A 102 8.13 5.35 -8.30
CA LEU A 102 8.96 6.37 -8.94
C LEU A 102 9.53 7.34 -7.90
N PHE A 103 8.70 7.81 -6.97
CA PHE A 103 9.12 8.71 -5.90
C PHE A 103 10.21 8.10 -5.02
N ILE A 104 10.05 6.83 -4.62
CA ILE A 104 11.05 6.11 -3.82
C ILE A 104 12.40 6.04 -4.54
N TYR A 105 12.42 5.76 -5.84
CA TYR A 105 13.67 5.66 -6.59
C TYR A 105 14.30 7.01 -6.93
N SER A 106 13.50 8.05 -7.18
CA SER A 106 13.98 9.38 -7.55
C SER A 106 14.43 10.22 -6.36
N PHE A 107 13.71 10.15 -5.24
CA PHE A 107 13.89 11.09 -4.13
C PHE A 107 14.40 10.45 -2.84
N VAL A 108 14.21 9.15 -2.63
CA VAL A 108 14.64 8.47 -1.39
C VAL A 108 16.04 7.88 -1.55
N LYS A 109 17.03 8.53 -0.94
CA LYS A 109 18.41 8.04 -0.90
C LYS A 109 18.54 6.92 0.13
N ILE A 110 19.04 5.77 -0.32
CA ILE A 110 19.22 4.56 0.51
C ILE A 110 20.63 4.03 0.34
N GLY A 111 21.39 4.03 1.43
CA GLY A 111 22.75 3.50 1.54
C GLY A 111 22.81 2.18 2.30
N THR A 112 21.99 1.98 3.33
CA THR A 112 22.10 0.82 4.21
C THR A 112 21.49 -0.46 3.63
N ASN A 113 21.99 -1.62 4.06
CA ASN A 113 21.42 -2.91 3.62
C ASN A 113 19.97 -3.08 4.09
N LEU A 114 19.62 -2.53 5.26
CA LEU A 114 18.25 -2.60 5.77
C LEU A 114 17.29 -1.74 4.94
N GLY A 115 17.68 -0.50 4.62
CA GLY A 115 16.87 0.34 3.75
C GLY A 115 16.72 -0.27 2.35
N LYS A 116 17.76 -0.92 1.81
CA LYS A 116 17.68 -1.63 0.52
C LYS A 116 16.71 -2.81 0.58
N LEU A 117 16.72 -3.56 1.67
CA LEU A 117 15.77 -4.64 1.94
C LEU A 117 14.34 -4.11 1.95
N CYS A 118 14.05 -3.09 2.77
CA CYS A 118 12.72 -2.52 2.87
C CYS A 118 12.25 -1.97 1.53
N ARG A 119 13.10 -1.19 0.82
CA ARG A 119 12.76 -0.68 -0.51
C ARG A 119 12.42 -1.80 -1.49
N LEU A 120 13.19 -2.89 -1.51
CA LEU A 120 12.92 -4.02 -2.41
C LEU A 120 11.52 -4.60 -2.18
N TYR A 121 11.17 -4.88 -0.92
CA TYR A 121 9.86 -5.42 -0.58
C TYR A 121 8.73 -4.46 -0.94
N LEU A 122 8.88 -3.17 -0.63
CA LEU A 122 7.89 -2.15 -0.97
C LEU A 122 7.70 -2.05 -2.48
N THR A 123 8.78 -2.03 -3.26
CA THR A 123 8.70 -1.98 -4.72
C THR A 123 8.02 -3.21 -5.31
N ILE A 124 8.34 -4.41 -4.83
CA ILE A 124 7.71 -5.65 -5.31
C ILE A 124 6.22 -5.64 -4.96
N ALA A 125 5.86 -5.31 -3.72
CA ALA A 125 4.47 -5.32 -3.27
C ALA A 125 3.63 -4.23 -3.98
N LEU A 126 4.13 -3.00 -4.12
CA LEU A 126 3.49 -1.95 -4.91
C LEU A 126 3.37 -2.35 -6.40
N GLY A 127 4.37 -3.04 -6.96
CA GLY A 127 4.32 -3.54 -8.33
C GLY A 127 3.24 -4.62 -8.53
N VAL A 128 3.07 -5.50 -7.54
CA VAL A 128 1.97 -6.47 -7.49
C VAL A 128 0.63 -5.74 -7.38
N ASN A 129 0.49 -4.74 -6.52
CA ASN A 129 -0.74 -3.93 -6.40
C ASN A 129 -1.10 -3.27 -7.72
N ALA A 130 -0.16 -2.54 -8.33
CA ALA A 130 -0.39 -1.88 -9.61
C ALA A 130 -0.80 -2.87 -10.71
N SER A 131 -0.20 -4.07 -10.74
CA SER A 131 -0.57 -5.12 -11.70
C SER A 131 -1.98 -5.65 -11.47
N LEU A 132 -2.38 -5.85 -10.20
CA LEU A 132 -3.72 -6.30 -9.85
C LEU A 132 -4.78 -5.24 -10.19
N PHE A 133 -4.52 -3.98 -9.89
CA PHE A 133 -5.40 -2.87 -10.29
C PHE A 133 -5.51 -2.74 -11.80
N PHE A 134 -4.41 -2.91 -12.54
CA PHE A 134 -4.43 -2.92 -14.00
C PHE A 134 -5.31 -4.05 -14.56
N LEU A 135 -5.13 -5.27 -14.05
CA LEU A 135 -5.93 -6.42 -14.48
C LEU A 135 -7.42 -6.24 -14.13
N LEU A 136 -7.73 -5.65 -12.98
CA LEU A 136 -9.11 -5.31 -12.61
C LEU A 136 -9.70 -4.25 -13.56
N GLN A 137 -8.92 -3.24 -13.93
CA GLN A 137 -9.36 -2.21 -14.87
C GLN A 137 -9.63 -2.79 -16.26
N LEU A 138 -8.79 -3.71 -16.74
CA LEU A 138 -9.05 -4.44 -17.98
C LEU A 138 -10.31 -5.30 -17.87
N ASP A 139 -10.52 -5.98 -16.74
CA ASP A 139 -11.71 -6.81 -16.51
C ASP A 139 -13.01 -5.98 -16.57
N LEU A 140 -13.02 -4.82 -15.91
CA LEU A 140 -14.14 -3.89 -15.93
C LEU A 140 -14.40 -3.30 -17.33
N LEU A 141 -13.33 -3.01 -18.09
CA LEU A 141 -13.46 -2.55 -19.47
C LEU A 141 -14.11 -3.61 -20.37
N LEU A 142 -13.73 -4.88 -20.23
CA LEU A 142 -14.33 -5.98 -21.00
C LEU A 142 -15.82 -6.16 -20.69
N ILE A 143 -16.21 -5.97 -19.43
CA ILE A 143 -17.61 -5.99 -19.02
C ILE A 143 -18.37 -4.80 -19.63
N TYR A 144 -17.79 -3.61 -19.59
CA TYR A 144 -18.39 -2.40 -20.14
C TYR A 144 -18.62 -2.51 -21.66
N GLU A 145 -17.65 -3.04 -22.40
CA GLU A 145 -17.75 -3.25 -23.86
C GLU A 145 -18.66 -4.44 -24.23
N GLY A 146 -19.28 -5.12 -23.25
CA GLY A 146 -20.17 -6.27 -23.48
C GLY A 146 -19.44 -7.54 -23.95
N LEU A 147 -18.12 -7.58 -23.84
CA LEU A 147 -17.28 -8.73 -24.21
C LEU A 147 -17.22 -9.80 -23.11
N LYS A 148 -17.67 -9.46 -21.90
CA LYS A 148 -17.70 -10.33 -20.72
C LYS A 148 -18.95 -10.06 -19.88
N GLU A 149 -19.53 -11.11 -19.30
CA GLU A 149 -20.61 -10.98 -18.32
C GLU A 149 -20.11 -10.39 -17.00
N GLY A 150 -20.92 -9.55 -16.34
CA GLY A 150 -20.59 -8.87 -15.08
C GLY A 150 -20.68 -9.75 -13.83
N ASP A 151 -20.69 -11.07 -14.00
CA ASP A 151 -20.87 -12.02 -12.91
C ASP A 151 -19.58 -12.22 -12.10
N PHE A 152 -19.76 -12.55 -10.83
CA PHE A 152 -18.65 -12.83 -9.94
C PHE A 152 -17.78 -13.98 -10.46
N TRP A 153 -16.47 -13.76 -10.51
CA TRP A 153 -15.49 -14.74 -10.96
C TRP A 153 -14.26 -14.75 -10.02
N TRP A 154 -13.51 -15.87 -10.02
CA TRP A 154 -12.40 -16.11 -9.08
C TRP A 154 -11.33 -15.01 -9.03
N PHE A 155 -11.07 -14.32 -10.14
CA PHE A 155 -10.12 -13.20 -10.21
C PHE A 155 -10.48 -12.08 -9.22
N TRP A 156 -11.75 -11.77 -9.00
CA TRP A 156 -12.13 -10.73 -8.02
C TRP A 156 -11.78 -11.14 -6.59
N THR A 157 -11.82 -12.46 -6.30
CA THR A 157 -11.35 -13.03 -5.04
C THR A 157 -9.83 -12.92 -4.91
N VAL A 158 -9.10 -13.27 -5.97
CA VAL A 158 -7.63 -13.18 -6.03
C VAL A 158 -7.16 -11.74 -5.93
N PHE A 159 -7.87 -10.80 -6.57
CA PHE A 159 -7.63 -9.37 -6.44
C PHE A 159 -7.77 -8.92 -4.99
N SER A 160 -8.87 -9.25 -4.33
CA SER A 160 -9.12 -8.84 -2.94
C SER A 160 -8.07 -9.40 -1.97
N TYR A 161 -7.77 -10.70 -2.04
CA TYR A 161 -6.71 -11.28 -1.20
C TYR A 161 -5.31 -10.81 -1.59
N GLY A 162 -5.09 -10.54 -2.87
CA GLY A 162 -3.82 -10.07 -3.41
C GLY A 162 -3.44 -8.71 -2.87
N ILE A 163 -4.34 -7.72 -2.98
CA ILE A 163 -4.14 -6.36 -2.46
C ILE A 163 -3.96 -6.37 -0.93
N ASN A 164 -4.82 -7.08 -0.19
CA ASN A 164 -4.68 -7.14 1.26
C ASN A 164 -3.39 -7.85 1.70
N GLY A 165 -2.99 -8.90 0.97
CA GLY A 165 -1.77 -9.66 1.26
C GLY A 165 -0.49 -8.89 1.01
N SER A 166 -0.40 -8.15 -0.10
CA SER A 166 0.73 -7.26 -0.41
C SER A 166 0.81 -6.09 0.56
N ASP A 167 -0.32 -5.48 0.93
CA ASP A 167 -0.38 -4.42 1.94
C ASP A 167 0.16 -4.91 3.28
N LEU A 168 -0.24 -6.12 3.69
CA LEU A 168 0.27 -6.77 4.89
C LEU A 168 1.79 -7.00 4.79
N ILE A 169 2.31 -7.46 3.64
CA ILE A 169 3.75 -7.64 3.43
C ILE A 169 4.52 -6.32 3.60
N MET A 170 3.98 -5.21 3.08
CA MET A 170 4.59 -3.88 3.21
C MET A 170 4.62 -3.38 4.66
N VAL A 171 3.52 -3.60 5.39
CA VAL A 171 3.45 -3.30 6.83
C VAL A 171 4.45 -4.15 7.61
N LEU A 172 4.47 -5.46 7.35
CA LEU A 172 5.34 -6.40 8.07
C LEU A 172 6.82 -6.10 7.83
N ILE A 173 7.24 -5.76 6.61
CA ILE A 173 8.66 -5.46 6.37
C ILE A 173 9.11 -4.19 7.10
N LEU A 174 8.26 -3.17 7.17
CA LEU A 174 8.55 -1.91 7.86
C LEU A 174 8.56 -2.05 9.39
N VAL A 175 7.79 -3.00 9.94
CA VAL A 175 7.73 -3.28 11.38
C VAL A 175 8.80 -4.28 11.82
N ILE A 176 8.94 -5.40 11.12
CA ILE A 176 9.86 -6.49 11.49
C ILE A 176 11.30 -6.14 11.10
N GLN A 177 11.49 -5.42 9.98
CA GLN A 177 12.82 -5.02 9.48
C GLN A 177 13.77 -6.22 9.28
N LYS A 178 13.23 -7.35 8.82
CA LYS A 178 13.99 -8.57 8.50
C LYS A 178 13.49 -9.21 7.22
N ASP A 179 14.38 -9.91 6.54
CA ASP A 179 14.06 -10.68 5.34
C ASP A 179 13.34 -11.97 5.71
N PHE A 180 12.00 -11.92 5.82
CA PHE A 180 11.18 -13.07 6.24
C PHE A 180 10.78 -13.99 5.07
N LEU A 181 10.69 -13.47 3.84
CA LEU A 181 10.44 -14.26 2.62
C LEU A 181 11.72 -14.67 1.88
N GLY A 182 12.88 -14.13 2.26
CA GLY A 182 14.15 -14.45 1.61
C GLY A 182 14.36 -13.77 0.24
N TRP A 183 13.47 -12.87 -0.18
CA TRP A 183 13.53 -12.22 -1.50
C TRP A 183 14.79 -11.38 -1.68
N TYR A 184 15.28 -10.76 -0.61
CA TYR A 184 16.48 -9.94 -0.69
C TYR A 184 17.73 -10.80 -0.89
N LYS A 185 17.86 -11.90 -0.14
CA LYS A 185 18.94 -12.87 -0.35
C LYS A 185 18.93 -13.46 -1.75
N LEU A 186 17.75 -13.76 -2.30
CA LEU A 186 17.62 -14.25 -3.66
C LEU A 186 18.08 -13.19 -4.69
N ALA A 187 17.65 -11.94 -4.54
CA ALA A 187 18.05 -10.85 -5.41
C ALA A 187 19.56 -10.59 -5.36
N GLU A 188 20.20 -10.67 -4.19
CA GLU A 188 21.66 -10.55 -4.06
C GLU A 188 22.39 -11.72 -4.72
N LYS A 189 21.90 -12.96 -4.57
CA LYS A 189 22.48 -14.13 -5.22
C LYS A 189 22.44 -14.02 -6.75
N ILE A 190 21.33 -13.56 -7.32
CA ILE A 190 21.18 -13.34 -8.77
C ILE A 190 22.17 -12.27 -9.25
N LYS A 191 22.30 -11.15 -8.51
CA LYS A 191 23.28 -10.10 -8.84
C LYS A 191 24.72 -10.60 -8.75
N GLY A 192 25.04 -11.42 -7.75
CA GLY A 192 26.35 -12.04 -7.59
C GLY A 192 26.69 -12.97 -8.75
N ALA A 193 25.74 -13.81 -9.19
CA ALA A 193 25.92 -14.69 -10.34
C ALA A 193 26.20 -13.90 -11.64
N ASN A 194 25.46 -12.82 -11.88
CA ASN A 194 25.68 -11.96 -13.06
C ASN A 194 27.04 -11.25 -13.05
N ARG A 195 27.63 -10.99 -11.87
CA ARG A 195 28.98 -10.42 -11.76
C ARG A 195 30.10 -11.44 -11.95
N ALA A 196 29.82 -12.73 -11.80
CA ALA A 196 30.79 -13.79 -12.02
C ALA A 196 30.86 -14.24 -13.51
N LEU A 197 29.89 -13.80 -14.32
CA LEU A 197 29.78 -14.12 -15.75
C LEU A 197 30.29 -12.99 -16.67
N ASN A 198 30.59 -11.83 -16.12
CA ASN A 198 31.17 -10.66 -16.80
C ASN A 198 32.60 -10.44 -16.33
#